data_AF-A0AB74DI86-F1
#
_entry.id   AF-A0AB74DI86-F1
#
_cell.length_a   1.000
_cell.length_b   1.000
_cell.length_c   1.000
_cell.angle_alpha   90.00
_cell.angle_beta   90.00
_cell.angle_gamma   90.00
#
_symmetry.space_group_name_H-M   'P 1'
#
loop_
_entity.id
_entity.type
_entity.pdbx_description
1 polymer ?
#
loop_
_entity_poly.entity_id
_entity_poly.type
_entity_poly.pdbx_seq_one_letter_code
_entity_poly.pdbx_strand_id
1 'polypeptide(L)'
;MSAALTLNLSLGGFFGFKYSPSKSVYDLAVAEYDYIQLLQKAERESAEKKKLFYKEEVGDFIKKPKNIPEKPNVILIFTEGMSQHIIDDERNITPNIKELQSKSLSFSNYYNHTFATYRGIIGQLYSGYQLDNSDQNHLISLQGILKKEGYHTSFINTEAHNKEFTSYLNHLGFDSVLDAQPSKGEESTFDKDAYKELNKLMANQPDGQPFFISMYTFGTHIGMNSFDRKYSDGNDRLLNRFYDLDIQFGKFIEKFNNSKYSENTILVFTTDHATYVDDEYRKSFPNQSRGMGNLDKVPFFIYYKGVVPQILDAQGQNSVNLTPTILDYLDISRENYFLGNSLFANKEYRTVFSSLFVSELTYANTSDAVVRYLSKHEEEKMETYIVDYYSSARW
;
A
#
# COMPACT_ATOMS: atom_id res chain seq x y z
N MET A 1 -27.85 -27.56 25.56
CA MET A 1 -27.13 -28.71 26.14
C MET A 1 -27.97 -29.96 25.95
N SER A 2 -27.86 -30.67 24.83
CA SER A 2 -28.55 -31.95 24.65
C SER A 2 -27.71 -32.87 23.78
N ALA A 3 -27.64 -34.14 24.19
CA ALA A 3 -27.19 -35.38 23.53
C ALA A 3 -25.84 -35.42 22.77
N ALA A 4 -25.40 -34.36 22.09
CA ALA A 4 -24.15 -34.31 21.33
C ALA A 4 -22.89 -34.20 22.21
N LEU A 5 -23.02 -33.70 23.44
CA LEU A 5 -21.89 -33.54 24.36
C LEU A 5 -21.39 -34.88 24.92
N THR A 6 -22.27 -35.88 25.04
CA THR A 6 -21.97 -37.15 25.70
C THR A 6 -21.27 -38.15 24.76
N LEU A 7 -21.43 -37.99 23.43
CA LEU A 7 -20.82 -38.90 22.45
C LEU A 7 -19.34 -38.58 22.14
N ASN A 8 -18.90 -37.35 22.42
CA ASN A 8 -17.49 -36.95 22.24
C ASN A 8 -16.57 -37.34 23.41
N LEU A 9 -17.14 -37.72 24.56
CA LEU A 9 -16.36 -38.10 25.75
C LEU A 9 -15.92 -39.58 25.75
N SER A 10 -16.50 -40.43 24.91
CA SER A 10 -16.18 -41.87 24.87
C SER A 10 -15.14 -42.27 23.82
N LEU A 11 -14.78 -41.38 22.88
CA LEU A 11 -13.78 -41.63 21.83
C LEU A 11 -12.46 -40.86 22.03
N GLY A 12 -12.39 -39.95 23.01
CA GLY A 12 -11.21 -39.13 23.31
C GLY A 12 -10.05 -39.85 24.01
N GLY A 13 -10.10 -41.18 24.14
CA GLY A 13 -9.09 -41.97 24.85
C GLY A 13 -7.87 -42.37 24.02
N PHE A 14 -7.89 -42.26 22.68
CA PHE A 14 -6.84 -42.85 21.83
C PHE A 14 -6.26 -41.95 20.73
N PHE A 15 -6.84 -40.78 20.44
CA PHE A 15 -6.25 -39.81 19.50
C PHE A 15 -6.33 -38.40 20.08
N GLY A 16 -5.18 -37.72 20.14
CA GLY A 16 -5.02 -36.46 20.86
C GLY A 16 -6.00 -35.35 20.44
N PHE A 17 -6.43 -34.57 21.43
CA PHE A 17 -7.34 -33.42 21.40
C PHE A 17 -6.94 -32.22 20.50
N LYS A 18 -6.06 -32.42 19.52
CA LYS A 18 -5.50 -31.34 18.70
C LYS A 18 -6.38 -30.94 17.51
N TYR A 19 -7.40 -31.73 17.16
CA TYR A 19 -8.26 -31.50 15.99
C TYR A 19 -9.74 -31.86 16.22
N SER A 20 -10.36 -31.34 17.28
CA SER A 20 -11.82 -31.45 17.46
C SER A 20 -12.53 -30.23 16.86
N PRO A 21 -13.55 -30.40 15.99
CA PRO A 21 -14.37 -29.29 15.49
C PRO A 21 -14.98 -28.44 16.61
N SER A 22 -15.33 -29.04 17.75
CA SER A 22 -15.86 -28.31 18.91
C SER A 22 -14.82 -27.40 19.57
N LYS A 23 -13.54 -27.80 19.53
CA LYS A 23 -12.43 -26.98 20.05
C LYS A 23 -12.17 -25.82 19.09
N SER A 24 -12.16 -26.05 17.78
CA SER A 24 -12.03 -24.98 16.80
C SER A 24 -13.16 -23.94 16.89
N VAL A 25 -14.41 -24.37 17.09
CA VAL A 25 -15.55 -23.44 17.30
C VAL A 25 -15.41 -22.68 18.62
N TYR A 26 -14.94 -23.33 19.69
CA TYR A 26 -14.65 -22.66 20.95
C TYR A 26 -13.52 -21.63 20.81
N ASP A 27 -12.41 -21.99 20.17
CA ASP A 27 -11.27 -21.10 19.94
C ASP A 27 -11.66 -19.89 19.10
N LEU A 28 -12.51 -20.07 18.07
CA LEU A 28 -13.09 -18.96 17.28
C LEU A 28 -14.00 -18.07 18.12
N ALA A 29 -14.84 -18.65 18.97
CA ALA A 29 -15.72 -17.87 19.85
C ALA A 29 -14.94 -17.08 20.91
N VAL A 30 -13.83 -17.62 21.42
CA VAL A 30 -12.92 -16.91 22.32
C VAL A 30 -12.23 -15.77 21.58
N ALA A 31 -11.69 -16.01 20.38
CA ALA A 31 -11.07 -14.96 19.57
C ALA A 31 -12.04 -13.81 19.24
N GLU A 32 -13.28 -14.14 18.87
CA GLU A 32 -14.33 -13.15 18.61
C GLU A 32 -14.69 -12.37 19.88
N TYR A 33 -14.81 -13.05 21.03
CA TYR A 33 -15.05 -12.38 22.31
C TYR A 33 -13.92 -11.43 22.68
N ASP A 34 -12.67 -11.86 22.56
CA ASP A 34 -11.49 -11.05 22.84
C ASP A 34 -11.41 -9.84 21.88
N TYR A 35 -11.76 -10.04 20.61
CA TYR A 35 -11.86 -8.96 19.63
C TYR A 35 -12.96 -7.94 20.00
N ILE A 36 -14.14 -8.38 20.42
CA ILE A 36 -15.22 -7.49 20.87
C ILE A 36 -14.79 -6.71 22.13
N GLN A 37 -14.12 -7.36 23.09
CA GLN A 37 -13.60 -6.68 24.28
C GLN A 37 -12.53 -5.63 23.91
N LEU A 38 -11.67 -5.96 22.95
CA LEU A 38 -10.68 -5.04 22.40
C LEU A 38 -11.36 -3.81 21.78
N LEU A 39 -12.39 -4.01 20.95
CA LEU A 39 -13.16 -2.93 20.32
C LEU A 39 -13.81 -1.99 21.36
N GLN A 40 -14.45 -2.56 22.38
CA GLN A 40 -15.11 -1.76 23.42
C GLN A 40 -14.10 -0.96 24.26
N LYS A 41 -12.92 -1.52 24.53
CA LYS A 41 -11.85 -0.81 25.22
C LYS A 41 -11.28 0.30 24.33
N ALA A 42 -11.01 -0.01 23.07
CA ALA A 42 -10.50 0.90 22.07
C ALA A 42 -11.41 2.14 21.91
N GLU A 43 -12.72 1.95 21.86
CA GLU A 43 -13.71 3.03 21.76
C GLU A 43 -13.64 3.97 22.98
N ARG A 44 -13.61 3.42 24.20
CA ARG A 44 -13.53 4.22 25.44
C ARG A 44 -12.23 5.01 25.55
N GLU A 45 -11.14 4.46 25.05
CA GLU A 45 -9.79 5.05 25.17
C GLU A 45 -9.41 5.93 23.97
N SER A 46 -10.17 5.92 22.86
CA SER A 46 -9.82 6.59 21.59
C SER A 46 -9.38 8.04 21.78
N ALA A 47 -10.13 8.85 22.54
CA ALA A 47 -9.82 10.27 22.73
C ALA A 47 -8.44 10.51 23.40
N GLU A 48 -8.06 9.65 24.35
CA GLU A 48 -6.74 9.72 24.99
C GLU A 48 -5.65 9.15 24.08
N LYS A 49 -5.94 8.06 23.36
CA LYS A 49 -4.98 7.45 22.43
C LYS A 49 -4.66 8.36 21.24
N LYS A 50 -5.65 9.10 20.71
CA LYS A 50 -5.44 10.11 19.66
C LYS A 50 -4.36 11.12 20.05
N LYS A 51 -4.36 11.59 21.30
CA LYS A 51 -3.34 12.55 21.80
C LYS A 51 -1.92 12.00 21.74
N LEU A 52 -1.72 10.68 21.81
CA LEU A 52 -0.40 10.04 21.74
C LEU A 52 0.23 10.14 20.34
N PHE A 53 -0.61 10.16 19.30
CA PHE A 53 -0.16 10.17 17.92
C PHE A 53 -0.31 11.53 17.23
N TYR A 54 -1.03 12.47 17.87
CA TYR A 54 -1.23 13.80 17.34
C TYR A 54 0.10 14.54 17.14
N LYS A 55 0.24 15.16 15.97
CA LYS A 55 1.32 16.07 15.61
C LYS A 55 0.68 17.32 15.02
N GLU A 56 1.17 18.49 15.42
CA GLU A 56 0.67 19.78 14.90
C GLU A 56 1.07 20.01 13.44
N GLU A 57 2.19 19.42 13.00
CA GLU A 57 2.79 19.64 11.70
C GLU A 57 3.35 18.36 11.07
N VAL A 58 3.48 18.40 9.74
CA VAL A 58 4.36 17.49 8.99
C VAL A 58 5.74 18.13 9.00
N GLY A 59 6.79 17.33 9.16
CA GLY A 59 8.15 17.86 9.19
C GLY A 59 8.58 18.48 7.87
N ASP A 60 9.38 19.55 7.95
CA ASP A 60 9.97 20.30 6.83
C ASP A 60 11.46 19.94 6.71
N PHE A 61 11.75 18.91 5.92
CA PHE A 61 13.11 18.38 5.76
C PHE A 61 13.67 18.63 4.36
N ILE A 62 12.81 19.01 3.40
CA ILE A 62 13.24 19.36 2.05
C ILE A 62 12.49 20.59 1.54
N LYS A 63 13.22 21.46 0.86
CA LYS A 63 12.59 22.59 0.14
C LYS A 63 11.91 22.07 -1.11
N LYS A 64 10.63 22.42 -1.30
CA LYS A 64 9.93 22.19 -2.57
C LYS A 64 10.77 22.67 -3.76
N PRO A 65 10.99 21.82 -4.77
CA PRO A 65 11.72 22.19 -5.98
C PRO A 65 11.08 23.39 -6.71
N LYS A 66 11.91 24.35 -7.14
CA LYS A 66 11.46 25.61 -7.75
C LYS A 66 10.73 25.46 -9.09
N ASN A 67 10.93 24.34 -9.78
CA ASN A 67 10.31 24.04 -11.07
C ASN A 67 8.97 23.32 -10.95
N ILE A 68 8.52 23.05 -9.72
CA ILE A 68 7.16 22.59 -9.45
C ILE A 68 6.30 23.82 -9.13
N PRO A 69 5.09 23.95 -9.72
CA PRO A 69 4.14 24.99 -9.35
C PRO A 69 3.82 25.00 -7.84
N GLU A 70 3.26 26.10 -7.32
CA GLU A 70 2.92 26.21 -5.90
C GLU A 70 1.94 25.10 -5.46
N LYS A 71 0.94 24.82 -6.30
CA LYS A 71 -0.05 23.74 -6.14
C LYS A 71 -0.05 22.83 -7.38
N PRO A 72 0.89 21.89 -7.50
CA PRO A 72 0.91 20.95 -8.63
C PRO A 72 -0.24 19.96 -8.48
N ASN A 73 -0.70 19.38 -9.59
CA ASN A 73 -1.51 18.17 -9.53
C ASN A 73 -0.67 17.00 -9.00
N VAL A 74 -1.32 16.02 -8.39
CA VAL A 74 -0.67 14.82 -7.87
C VAL A 74 -1.39 13.58 -8.38
N ILE A 75 -0.63 12.64 -8.93
CA ILE A 75 -1.11 11.31 -9.30
C ILE A 75 -0.34 10.29 -8.46
N LEU A 76 -1.03 9.44 -7.71
CA LEU A 76 -0.46 8.34 -6.94
C LEU A 76 -0.91 7.00 -7.54
N ILE A 77 0.06 6.21 -8.01
CA ILE A 77 -0.18 4.89 -8.58
C ILE A 77 0.25 3.83 -7.56
N PHE A 78 -0.72 3.09 -7.04
CA PHE A 78 -0.48 1.81 -6.35
C PHE A 78 -0.49 0.68 -7.36
N THR A 79 0.68 0.10 -7.61
CA THR A 79 0.79 -1.09 -8.45
C THR A 79 0.59 -2.34 -7.60
N GLU A 80 -0.27 -3.27 -8.02
CA GLU A 80 -0.47 -4.54 -7.32
C GLU A 80 0.83 -5.36 -7.18
N GLY A 81 1.21 -5.65 -5.94
CA GLY A 81 2.16 -6.70 -5.60
C GLY A 81 3.52 -6.60 -6.31
N MET A 82 4.14 -5.43 -6.34
CA MET A 82 5.39 -5.18 -7.10
C MET A 82 6.61 -5.03 -6.18
N SER A 83 7.58 -5.92 -6.33
CA SER A 83 8.87 -5.83 -5.63
C SER A 83 9.92 -5.13 -6.50
N GLN A 84 10.85 -4.39 -5.87
CA GLN A 84 11.86 -3.60 -6.60
C GLN A 84 12.78 -4.50 -7.47
N HIS A 85 13.08 -5.71 -7.02
CA HIS A 85 13.95 -6.64 -7.78
C HIS A 85 13.36 -7.03 -9.15
N ILE A 86 12.04 -6.92 -9.34
CA ILE A 86 11.37 -7.19 -10.63
C ILE A 86 11.71 -6.08 -11.65
N ILE A 87 11.82 -4.84 -11.17
CA ILE A 87 12.23 -3.69 -11.98
C ILE A 87 13.72 -3.76 -12.30
N ASP A 88 14.52 -4.16 -11.32
CA ASP A 88 15.97 -4.24 -11.47
C ASP A 88 16.43 -5.45 -12.30
N ASP A 89 15.54 -6.44 -12.51
CA ASP A 89 15.85 -7.72 -13.15
C ASP A 89 16.59 -7.56 -14.49
N GLU A 90 17.67 -8.33 -14.65
CA GLU A 90 18.55 -8.30 -15.83
C GLU A 90 17.86 -8.76 -17.11
N ARG A 91 16.79 -9.56 -16.99
CA ARG A 91 15.94 -9.98 -18.11
C ARG A 91 15.12 -8.81 -18.68
N ASN A 92 15.12 -7.66 -18.01
CA ASN A 92 14.46 -6.44 -18.43
C ASN A 92 12.95 -6.66 -18.64
N ILE A 93 12.29 -7.16 -17.59
CA ILE A 93 10.85 -7.48 -17.59
C ILE A 93 10.00 -6.21 -17.58
N THR A 94 10.47 -5.13 -16.93
CA THR A 94 9.73 -3.86 -16.87
C THR A 94 10.58 -2.66 -17.35
N PRO A 95 10.93 -2.61 -18.65
CA PRO A 95 11.80 -1.56 -19.19
C PRO A 95 11.26 -0.14 -19.05
N ASN A 96 9.95 0.08 -19.21
CA ASN A 96 9.35 1.42 -19.17
C ASN A 96 9.34 1.99 -17.73
N ILE A 97 9.00 1.16 -16.75
CA ILE A 97 9.04 1.51 -15.33
C ILE A 97 10.49 1.79 -14.91
N LYS A 98 11.43 0.92 -15.32
CA LYS A 98 12.87 1.10 -15.05
C LYS A 98 13.41 2.40 -15.64
N GLU A 99 13.03 2.70 -16.90
CA GLU A 99 13.44 3.94 -17.55
C GLU A 99 12.91 5.17 -16.81
N LEU A 100 11.63 5.20 -16.45
CA LEU A 100 11.07 6.35 -15.73
C LEU A 100 11.68 6.49 -14.33
N GLN A 101 11.86 5.39 -13.60
CA GLN A 101 12.51 5.39 -12.28
C GLN A 101 13.93 5.99 -12.37
N SER A 102 14.70 5.64 -13.41
CA SER A 102 16.05 6.20 -13.64
C SER A 102 16.07 7.71 -13.90
N LYS A 103 14.94 8.29 -14.29
CA LYS A 103 14.74 9.72 -14.54
C LYS A 103 14.02 10.43 -13.39
N SER A 104 13.84 9.76 -12.25
CA SER A 104 13.03 10.23 -11.13
C SER A 104 13.85 10.47 -9.86
N LEU A 105 13.24 11.12 -8.86
CA LEU A 105 13.68 10.99 -7.48
C LEU A 105 13.17 9.65 -6.94
N SER A 106 14.07 8.73 -6.63
CA SER A 106 13.74 7.37 -6.21
C SER A 106 14.27 7.06 -4.82
N PHE A 107 13.62 6.12 -4.13
CA PHE A 107 14.02 5.66 -2.80
C PHE A 107 14.42 4.18 -2.84
N SER A 108 15.70 3.89 -2.62
CA SER A 108 16.21 2.51 -2.52
C SER A 108 16.11 1.99 -1.09
N ASN A 109 16.13 0.66 -0.90
CA ASN A 109 15.99 0.01 0.42
C ASN A 109 14.72 0.45 1.17
N TYR A 110 13.66 0.73 0.42
CA TYR A 110 12.33 1.02 0.92
C TYR A 110 11.49 -0.26 0.92
N TYR A 111 10.74 -0.52 2.00
CA TYR A 111 10.03 -1.79 2.20
C TYR A 111 8.52 -1.62 2.30
N ASN A 112 7.74 -2.67 2.04
CA ASN A 112 6.33 -2.66 2.42
C ASN A 112 6.19 -2.77 3.95
N HIS A 113 5.23 -2.05 4.54
CA HIS A 113 4.95 -2.12 5.98
C HIS A 113 4.00 -3.27 6.37
N THR A 114 3.27 -3.83 5.39
CA THR A 114 2.24 -4.84 5.62
C THR A 114 1.95 -5.67 4.37
N PHE A 115 1.03 -6.62 4.51
CA PHE A 115 0.43 -7.43 3.45
C PHE A 115 -1.04 -7.76 3.84
N ALA A 116 -2.05 -7.66 2.97
CA ALA A 116 -2.05 -7.37 1.53
C ALA A 116 -2.75 -6.02 1.19
N THR A 117 -3.32 -5.89 -0.01
CA THR A 117 -3.78 -4.65 -0.67
C THR A 117 -4.55 -3.68 0.22
N TYR A 118 -5.58 -4.16 0.95
CA TYR A 118 -6.43 -3.31 1.78
C TYR A 118 -5.62 -2.58 2.86
N ARG A 119 -4.78 -3.31 3.60
CA ARG A 119 -3.89 -2.73 4.61
C ARG A 119 -2.80 -1.87 3.98
N GLY A 120 -2.27 -2.31 2.84
CA GLY A 120 -1.22 -1.62 2.08
C GLY A 120 -1.63 -0.22 1.61
N ILE A 121 -2.82 -0.08 1.01
CA ILE A 121 -3.31 1.19 0.46
C ILE A 121 -3.64 2.18 1.58
N ILE A 122 -4.50 1.79 2.53
CA ILE A 122 -4.93 2.70 3.62
C ILE A 122 -3.78 3.02 4.57
N GLY A 123 -2.90 2.07 4.89
CA GLY A 123 -1.74 2.32 5.74
C GLY A 123 -0.76 3.32 5.11
N GLN A 124 -0.63 3.30 3.78
CA GLN A 124 0.14 4.31 3.05
C GLN A 124 -0.56 5.68 3.04
N LEU A 125 -1.86 5.74 2.78
CA LEU A 125 -2.64 7.00 2.71
C LEU A 125 -2.81 7.70 4.07
N TYR A 126 -2.80 6.94 5.17
CA TYR A 126 -2.94 7.46 6.54
C TYR A 126 -1.64 7.41 7.34
N SER A 127 -0.55 6.89 6.77
CA SER A 127 0.71 6.64 7.48
C SER A 127 0.47 5.84 8.78
N GLY A 128 -0.19 4.69 8.66
CA GLY A 128 -0.74 3.94 9.79
C GLY A 128 -0.75 2.43 9.58
N TYR A 129 -1.13 1.69 10.63
CA TYR A 129 -1.41 0.25 10.56
C TYR A 129 -2.89 -0.03 10.78
N GLN A 130 -3.34 -1.19 10.32
CA GLN A 130 -4.66 -1.75 10.56
C GLN A 130 -4.54 -3.17 11.07
N LEU A 131 -5.55 -3.63 11.81
CA LEU A 131 -5.63 -5.00 12.28
C LEU A 131 -6.33 -5.86 11.22
N ASP A 132 -7.46 -5.39 10.70
CA ASP A 132 -8.32 -6.10 9.77
C ASP A 132 -8.53 -5.32 8.46
N ASN A 133 -8.77 -6.03 7.36
CA ASN A 133 -9.03 -5.40 6.05
C ASN A 133 -10.31 -4.55 6.04
N SER A 134 -11.27 -4.85 6.90
CA SER A 134 -12.55 -4.14 7.02
C SER A 134 -12.48 -2.89 7.88
N ASP A 135 -11.32 -2.62 8.50
CA ASP A 135 -11.15 -1.48 9.39
C ASP A 135 -11.24 -0.16 8.63
N GLN A 136 -11.99 0.79 9.19
CA GLN A 136 -12.01 2.17 8.73
C GLN A 136 -10.98 2.99 9.50
N ASN A 137 -10.53 4.08 8.90
CA ASN A 137 -9.65 5.04 9.55
C ASN A 137 -10.26 6.45 9.44
N HIS A 138 -10.61 7.02 10.59
CA HIS A 138 -11.20 8.35 10.73
C HIS A 138 -10.19 9.42 11.14
N LEU A 139 -8.89 9.10 11.13
CA LEU A 139 -7.83 10.07 11.33
C LEU A 139 -7.58 10.87 10.03
N ILE A 140 -6.50 11.63 10.04
CA ILE A 140 -6.11 12.50 8.94
C ILE A 140 -5.33 11.68 7.91
N SER A 141 -5.76 11.79 6.64
CA SER A 141 -5.14 11.13 5.49
C SER A 141 -4.54 12.13 4.50
N LEU A 142 -3.73 11.63 3.56
CA LEU A 142 -3.18 12.40 2.45
C LEU A 142 -4.27 13.13 1.65
N GLN A 143 -5.30 12.41 1.20
CA GLN A 143 -6.45 12.98 0.49
C GLN A 143 -7.22 13.98 1.35
N GLY A 144 -7.37 13.73 2.65
CA GLY A 144 -8.02 14.66 3.57
C GLY A 144 -7.27 15.99 3.69
N ILE A 145 -5.93 15.92 3.77
CA ILE A 145 -5.07 17.12 3.77
C ILE A 145 -5.13 17.84 2.42
N LEU A 146 -4.93 17.13 1.30
CA LEU A 146 -4.95 17.75 -0.02
C LEU A 146 -6.30 18.39 -0.34
N LYS A 147 -7.41 17.78 0.08
CA LYS A 147 -8.74 18.39 0.01
C LYS A 147 -8.82 19.72 0.76
N LYS A 148 -8.27 19.79 1.98
CA LYS A 148 -8.17 21.06 2.75
C LYS A 148 -7.28 22.10 2.03
N GLU A 149 -6.30 21.65 1.25
CA GLU A 149 -5.48 22.52 0.38
C GLU A 149 -6.17 22.96 -0.92
N GLY A 150 -7.42 22.55 -1.13
CA GLY A 150 -8.24 22.91 -2.29
C GLY A 150 -8.15 21.94 -3.47
N TYR A 151 -7.54 20.76 -3.27
CA TYR A 151 -7.50 19.73 -4.30
C TYR A 151 -8.86 19.04 -4.43
N HIS A 152 -9.26 18.73 -5.66
CA HIS A 152 -10.28 17.70 -5.86
C HIS A 152 -9.62 16.32 -5.77
N THR A 153 -10.19 15.42 -4.97
CA THR A 153 -9.57 14.12 -4.66
C THR A 153 -10.37 12.96 -5.24
N SER A 154 -9.72 12.11 -6.03
CA SER A 154 -10.37 10.98 -6.69
C SER A 154 -9.58 9.68 -6.52
N PHE A 155 -10.28 8.54 -6.46
CA PHE A 155 -9.67 7.21 -6.53
C PHE A 155 -10.22 6.43 -7.72
N ILE A 156 -9.36 5.77 -8.50
CA ILE A 156 -9.77 4.87 -9.59
C ILE A 156 -9.81 3.42 -9.09
N ASN A 157 -11.01 2.84 -9.09
CA ASN A 157 -11.30 1.47 -8.72
C ASN A 157 -11.18 0.53 -9.93
N THR A 158 -10.29 -0.44 -9.88
CA THR A 158 -10.11 -1.47 -10.92
C THR A 158 -10.80 -2.79 -10.60
N GLU A 159 -11.55 -2.89 -9.51
CA GLU A 159 -12.35 -4.08 -9.19
C GLU A 159 -13.82 -3.68 -9.00
N ALA A 160 -14.41 -3.03 -10.01
CA ALA A 160 -15.78 -2.50 -9.95
C ALA A 160 -16.86 -3.55 -9.60
N HIS A 161 -16.59 -4.84 -9.86
CA HIS A 161 -17.47 -5.95 -9.52
C HIS A 161 -17.26 -6.52 -8.11
N ASN A 162 -16.15 -6.15 -7.44
CA ASN A 162 -15.85 -6.51 -6.07
C ASN A 162 -16.50 -5.50 -5.10
N LYS A 163 -17.69 -5.83 -4.62
CA LYS A 163 -18.47 -4.95 -3.72
C LYS A 163 -17.73 -4.61 -2.42
N GLU A 164 -16.92 -5.53 -1.91
CA GLU A 164 -16.15 -5.30 -0.69
C GLU A 164 -15.05 -4.27 -0.93
N PHE A 165 -14.32 -4.39 -2.04
CA PHE A 165 -13.29 -3.42 -2.41
C PHE A 165 -13.88 -2.05 -2.75
N THR A 166 -14.99 -2.00 -3.50
CA THR A 166 -15.72 -0.75 -3.76
C THR A 166 -16.19 -0.09 -2.46
N SER A 167 -16.74 -0.86 -1.52
CA SER A 167 -17.13 -0.35 -0.19
C SER A 167 -15.92 0.18 0.57
N TYR A 168 -14.82 -0.55 0.60
CA TYR A 168 -13.56 -0.15 1.22
C TYR A 168 -13.06 1.20 0.67
N LEU A 169 -12.97 1.35 -0.66
CA LEU A 169 -12.51 2.59 -1.28
C LEU A 169 -13.40 3.79 -0.96
N ASN A 170 -14.73 3.59 -0.92
CA ASN A 170 -15.67 4.65 -0.56
C ASN A 170 -15.52 5.13 0.89
N HIS A 171 -14.98 4.31 1.79
CA HIS A 171 -14.70 4.69 3.17
C HIS A 171 -13.34 5.40 3.36
N LEU A 172 -12.51 5.51 2.32
CA LEU A 172 -11.24 6.24 2.39
C LEU A 172 -11.41 7.76 2.35
N GLY A 173 -12.61 8.29 2.08
CA GLY A 173 -12.88 9.73 2.17
C GLY A 173 -12.35 10.58 1.02
N PHE A 174 -12.16 9.99 -0.17
CA PHE A 174 -11.99 10.74 -1.43
C PHE A 174 -13.31 11.46 -1.80
N ASP A 175 -13.24 12.55 -2.56
CA ASP A 175 -14.44 13.21 -3.09
C ASP A 175 -15.20 12.33 -4.08
N SER A 176 -14.48 11.48 -4.82
CA SER A 176 -15.06 10.57 -5.80
C SER A 176 -14.28 9.27 -5.93
N VAL A 177 -14.97 8.14 -5.96
CA VAL A 177 -14.41 6.84 -6.39
C VAL A 177 -15.00 6.52 -7.77
N LEU A 178 -14.14 6.29 -8.77
CA LEU A 178 -14.54 6.03 -10.15
C LEU A 178 -14.15 4.62 -10.57
N ASP A 179 -15.12 3.88 -11.09
CA ASP A 179 -14.90 2.53 -11.58
C ASP A 179 -14.28 2.54 -12.99
N ALA A 180 -13.07 2.01 -13.11
CA ALA A 180 -12.51 1.64 -14.39
C ALA A 180 -13.24 0.38 -14.89
N GLN A 181 -13.94 0.52 -16.02
CA GLN A 181 -14.72 -0.57 -16.60
C GLN A 181 -13.82 -1.49 -17.44
N PRO A 182 -14.04 -2.81 -17.39
CA PRO A 182 -13.30 -3.74 -18.21
C PRO A 182 -13.54 -3.47 -19.70
N SER A 183 -12.52 -3.77 -20.50
CA SER A 183 -12.70 -3.84 -21.96
C SER A 183 -13.83 -4.81 -22.34
N LYS A 184 -14.56 -4.49 -23.43
CA LYS A 184 -15.74 -5.26 -23.83
C LYS A 184 -15.40 -6.74 -24.04
N GLY A 185 -16.08 -7.62 -23.30
CA GLY A 185 -15.89 -9.07 -23.36
C GLY A 185 -15.02 -9.63 -22.24
N GLU A 186 -14.42 -8.76 -21.42
CA GLU A 186 -13.61 -9.16 -20.27
C GLU A 186 -14.41 -9.08 -18.97
N GLU A 187 -14.11 -9.98 -18.05
CA GLU A 187 -14.70 -10.01 -16.70
C GLU A 187 -13.91 -9.17 -15.69
N SER A 188 -12.61 -8.92 -15.96
CA SER A 188 -11.70 -8.18 -15.08
C SER A 188 -11.19 -6.92 -15.75
N THR A 189 -11.02 -5.85 -14.97
CA THR A 189 -10.37 -4.62 -15.42
C THR A 189 -8.86 -4.79 -15.33
N PHE A 190 -8.19 -4.82 -16.49
CA PHE A 190 -6.73 -4.93 -16.57
C PHE A 190 -6.07 -3.55 -16.57
N ASP A 191 -4.74 -3.52 -16.48
CA ASP A 191 -3.97 -2.27 -16.33
C ASP A 191 -4.19 -1.29 -17.48
N LYS A 192 -4.47 -1.79 -18.70
CA LYS A 192 -4.81 -0.94 -19.84
C LYS A 192 -6.10 -0.13 -19.62
N ASP A 193 -7.08 -0.73 -18.96
CA ASP A 193 -8.37 -0.11 -18.67
C ASP A 193 -8.20 0.89 -17.52
N ALA A 194 -7.38 0.55 -16.52
CA ALA A 194 -6.99 1.42 -15.43
C ALA A 194 -6.30 2.70 -15.94
N TYR A 195 -5.25 2.56 -16.76
CA TYR A 195 -4.53 3.72 -17.33
C TYR A 195 -5.37 4.50 -18.35
N LYS A 196 -6.30 3.84 -19.05
CA LYS A 196 -7.27 4.52 -19.91
C LYS A 196 -8.21 5.41 -19.09
N GLU A 197 -8.73 4.90 -17.98
CA GLU A 197 -9.58 5.70 -17.09
C GLU A 197 -8.79 6.83 -16.42
N LEU A 198 -7.53 6.61 -16.01
CA LEU A 198 -6.65 7.69 -15.52
C LEU A 198 -6.50 8.82 -16.53
N ASN A 199 -6.18 8.48 -17.78
CA ASN A 199 -6.06 9.47 -18.85
C ASN A 199 -7.37 10.24 -19.08
N LYS A 200 -8.51 9.57 -19.02
CA LYS A 200 -9.84 10.18 -19.19
C LYS A 200 -10.16 11.10 -18.02
N LEU A 201 -9.91 10.67 -16.79
CA LEU A 201 -10.16 11.45 -15.59
C LEU A 201 -9.31 12.72 -15.60
N MET A 202 -8.00 12.61 -15.86
CA MET A 202 -7.11 13.77 -16.00
C MET A 202 -7.62 14.77 -17.04
N ALA A 203 -8.00 14.30 -18.23
CA ALA A 203 -8.46 15.15 -19.33
C ALA A 203 -9.77 15.90 -19.03
N ASN A 204 -10.56 15.43 -18.06
CA ASN A 204 -11.83 16.01 -17.66
C ASN A 204 -11.75 16.85 -16.37
N GLN A 205 -10.55 17.04 -15.80
CA GLN A 205 -10.38 17.90 -14.63
C GLN A 205 -10.62 19.37 -14.99
N PRO A 206 -11.32 20.14 -14.13
CA PRO A 206 -11.52 21.57 -14.36
C PRO A 206 -10.19 22.33 -14.48
N ASP A 207 -10.10 23.25 -15.44
CA ASP A 207 -8.91 24.10 -15.56
C ASP A 207 -8.75 24.99 -14.31
N GLY A 208 -7.53 25.08 -13.78
CA GLY A 208 -7.18 25.94 -12.65
C GLY A 208 -7.45 25.36 -11.25
N GLN A 209 -8.10 24.20 -11.14
CA GLN A 209 -8.24 23.49 -9.88
C GLN A 209 -7.20 22.36 -9.79
N PRO A 210 -6.36 22.31 -8.72
CA PRO A 210 -5.44 21.20 -8.55
C PRO A 210 -6.21 19.92 -8.22
N PHE A 211 -5.71 18.77 -8.66
CA PHE A 211 -6.31 17.46 -8.37
C PHE A 211 -5.32 16.50 -7.72
N PHE A 212 -5.84 15.61 -6.90
CA PHE A 212 -5.16 14.42 -6.42
C PHE A 212 -5.91 13.18 -6.92
N ILE A 213 -5.29 12.44 -7.83
CA ILE A 213 -5.84 11.16 -8.31
C ILE A 213 -4.98 10.04 -7.75
N SER A 214 -5.58 9.17 -6.96
CA SER A 214 -4.98 7.88 -6.61
C SER A 214 -5.57 6.79 -7.50
N MET A 215 -4.80 5.77 -7.82
CA MET A 215 -5.29 4.59 -8.54
C MET A 215 -4.63 3.32 -8.02
N TYR A 216 -5.31 2.21 -8.26
CA TYR A 216 -4.79 0.86 -8.08
C TYR A 216 -4.74 0.15 -9.44
N THR A 217 -3.72 -0.66 -9.69
CA THR A 217 -3.66 -1.56 -10.86
C THR A 217 -3.88 -2.98 -10.39
N PHE A 218 -4.65 -3.79 -11.11
CA PHE A 218 -5.00 -5.15 -10.69
C PHE A 218 -4.29 -6.25 -11.50
N GLY A 219 -3.78 -5.95 -12.70
CA GLY A 219 -3.34 -6.94 -13.69
C GLY A 219 -2.19 -7.86 -13.25
N THR A 220 -1.48 -7.49 -12.18
CA THR A 220 -0.38 -8.28 -11.59
C THR A 220 -0.81 -9.18 -10.44
N HIS A 221 -2.11 -9.24 -10.09
CA HIS A 221 -2.61 -10.03 -8.97
C HIS A 221 -2.26 -11.52 -9.11
N ILE A 222 -2.10 -12.22 -7.98
CA ILE A 222 -1.86 -13.67 -7.96
C ILE A 222 -2.94 -14.43 -8.75
N GLY A 223 -2.49 -15.40 -9.56
CA GLY A 223 -3.36 -16.16 -10.43
C GLY A 223 -3.70 -15.48 -11.77
N MET A 224 -3.30 -14.23 -12.00
CA MET A 224 -3.43 -13.57 -13.31
C MET A 224 -2.27 -13.95 -14.26
N ASN A 225 -2.47 -13.68 -15.55
CA ASN A 225 -1.46 -13.72 -16.60
C ASN A 225 -1.48 -12.35 -17.31
N SER A 226 -0.77 -12.18 -18.42
CA SER A 226 -0.96 -11.01 -19.29
C SER A 226 -2.30 -11.06 -20.02
N PHE A 227 -2.89 -9.89 -20.27
CA PHE A 227 -4.03 -9.76 -21.16
C PHE A 227 -3.61 -9.42 -22.60
N ASP A 228 -2.77 -8.40 -22.78
CA ASP A 228 -2.40 -7.94 -24.12
C ASP A 228 -1.01 -8.44 -24.57
N ARG A 229 -0.02 -8.41 -23.67
CA ARG A 229 1.39 -8.62 -24.00
C ARG A 229 2.06 -9.67 -23.12
N LYS A 230 2.73 -10.63 -23.77
CA LYS A 230 3.51 -11.67 -23.10
C LYS A 230 5.00 -11.37 -23.14
N TYR A 231 5.71 -11.78 -22.10
CA TYR A 231 7.16 -11.70 -22.02
C TYR A 231 7.80 -12.91 -22.72
N SER A 232 8.79 -12.67 -23.59
CA SER A 232 9.51 -13.72 -24.34
C SER A 232 8.56 -14.69 -25.08
N ASP A 233 8.65 -16.00 -24.83
CA ASP A 233 7.79 -17.04 -25.41
C ASP A 233 6.39 -17.11 -24.78
N GLY A 234 6.17 -16.36 -23.70
CA GLY A 234 4.90 -16.26 -23.00
C GLY A 234 4.54 -17.45 -22.11
N ASN A 235 5.48 -18.35 -21.82
CA ASN A 235 5.24 -19.52 -20.98
C ASN A 235 5.20 -19.20 -19.48
N ASP A 236 5.87 -18.13 -19.06
CA ASP A 236 5.91 -17.71 -17.66
C ASP A 236 4.82 -16.67 -17.37
N ARG A 237 3.75 -17.11 -16.68
CA ARG A 237 2.58 -16.29 -16.36
C ARG A 237 2.92 -15.10 -15.47
N LEU A 238 3.85 -15.29 -14.54
CA LEU A 238 4.26 -14.25 -13.62
C LEU A 238 5.06 -13.18 -14.36
N LEU A 239 5.99 -13.56 -15.24
CA LEU A 239 6.72 -12.58 -16.04
C LEU A 239 5.79 -11.83 -17.00
N ASN A 240 4.84 -12.54 -17.60
CA ASN A 240 3.86 -11.97 -18.52
C ASN A 240 3.04 -10.84 -17.88
N ARG A 241 2.49 -11.03 -16.66
CA ARG A 241 1.66 -10.01 -16.01
C ARG A 241 2.45 -8.73 -15.69
N PHE A 242 3.70 -8.84 -15.26
CA PHE A 242 4.56 -7.67 -15.00
C PHE A 242 4.98 -6.98 -16.30
N TYR A 243 5.27 -7.74 -17.35
CA TYR A 243 5.57 -7.17 -18.67
C TYR A 243 4.37 -6.46 -19.29
N ASP A 244 3.16 -7.01 -19.15
CA ASP A 244 1.95 -6.35 -19.66
C ASP A 244 1.70 -5.03 -18.93
N LEU A 245 1.75 -5.04 -17.59
CA LEU A 245 1.71 -3.83 -16.76
C LEU A 245 2.70 -2.76 -17.27
N ASP A 246 3.97 -3.15 -17.46
CA ASP A 246 5.01 -2.24 -17.91
C ASP A 246 4.71 -1.60 -19.28
N ILE A 247 4.19 -2.38 -20.23
CA ILE A 247 3.81 -1.86 -21.54
C ILE A 247 2.63 -0.88 -21.42
N GLN A 248 1.62 -1.17 -20.60
CA GLN A 248 0.50 -0.24 -20.42
C GLN A 248 0.93 1.03 -19.69
N PHE A 249 1.83 0.91 -18.70
CA PHE A 249 2.47 2.04 -18.03
C PHE A 249 3.26 2.90 -19.02
N GLY A 250 4.08 2.29 -19.89
CA GLY A 250 4.84 3.01 -20.93
C GLY A 250 3.95 3.83 -21.86
N LYS A 251 2.83 3.26 -22.32
CA LYS A 251 1.83 3.99 -23.13
C LYS A 251 1.22 5.16 -22.36
N PHE A 252 0.91 4.97 -21.07
CA PHE A 252 0.43 6.05 -20.23
C PHE A 252 1.47 7.17 -20.11
N ILE A 253 2.73 6.84 -19.84
CA ILE A 253 3.81 7.83 -19.70
C ILE A 253 4.06 8.59 -21.00
N GLU A 254 4.04 7.92 -22.14
CA GLU A 254 4.14 8.57 -23.46
C GLU A 254 3.00 9.60 -23.64
N LYS A 255 1.77 9.21 -23.35
CA LYS A 255 0.61 10.11 -23.44
C LYS A 255 0.67 11.25 -22.41
N PHE A 256 1.07 10.95 -21.19
CA PHE A 256 1.23 11.91 -20.10
C PHE A 256 2.24 13.00 -20.48
N ASN A 257 3.45 12.60 -20.90
CA ASN A 257 4.53 13.53 -21.29
C ASN A 257 4.17 14.40 -22.50
N ASN A 258 3.29 13.92 -23.38
CA ASN A 258 2.78 14.67 -24.53
C ASN A 258 1.54 15.54 -24.20
N SER A 259 1.08 15.54 -22.95
CA SER A 259 -0.11 16.30 -22.51
C SER A 259 0.28 17.59 -21.79
N LYS A 260 -0.67 18.55 -21.74
CA LYS A 260 -0.53 19.80 -20.97
C LYS A 260 -0.33 19.57 -19.46
N TYR A 261 -0.74 18.41 -18.95
CA TYR A 261 -0.63 18.05 -17.53
C TYR A 261 0.81 17.71 -17.12
N SER A 262 1.68 17.32 -18.06
CA SER A 262 3.09 17.01 -17.71
C SER A 262 3.85 18.20 -17.12
N GLU A 263 3.42 19.43 -17.41
CA GLU A 263 4.05 20.66 -16.92
C GLU A 263 3.73 20.97 -15.46
N ASN A 264 2.62 20.43 -14.93
CA ASN A 264 2.12 20.80 -13.60
C ASN A 264 1.69 19.62 -12.73
N THR A 265 2.03 18.38 -13.11
CA THR A 265 1.67 17.18 -12.37
C THR A 265 2.91 16.46 -11.85
N ILE A 266 2.87 16.11 -10.57
CA ILE A 266 3.77 15.14 -9.96
C ILE A 266 3.13 13.76 -10.03
N LEU A 267 3.89 12.81 -10.55
CA LEU A 267 3.57 11.39 -10.56
C LEU A 267 4.34 10.70 -9.44
N VAL A 268 3.62 10.03 -8.55
CA VAL A 268 4.15 9.18 -7.50
C VAL A 268 3.83 7.72 -7.86
N PHE A 269 4.85 6.89 -7.93
CA PHE A 269 4.71 5.46 -8.20
C PHE A 269 5.15 4.66 -6.99
N THR A 270 4.29 3.75 -6.54
CA THR A 270 4.57 2.80 -5.46
C THR A 270 3.78 1.50 -5.69
N THR A 271 3.82 0.61 -4.71
CA THR A 271 3.00 -0.59 -4.65
C THR A 271 2.19 -0.62 -3.37
N ASP A 272 1.13 -1.41 -3.34
CA ASP A 272 0.38 -1.72 -2.12
C ASP A 272 1.20 -2.62 -1.16
N HIS A 273 1.87 -3.65 -1.69
CA HIS A 273 2.75 -4.56 -0.97
C HIS A 273 3.80 -5.24 -1.87
N ALA A 274 4.76 -5.94 -1.27
CA ALA A 274 5.69 -6.76 -2.04
C ALA A 274 4.99 -7.93 -2.75
N THR A 275 5.56 -8.39 -3.86
CA THR A 275 5.13 -9.61 -4.55
C THR A 275 5.18 -10.80 -3.59
N TYR A 276 4.14 -11.62 -3.54
CA TYR A 276 4.13 -12.79 -2.66
C TYR A 276 5.00 -13.94 -3.21
N VAL A 277 5.71 -14.66 -2.34
CA VAL A 277 6.49 -15.86 -2.70
C VAL A 277 5.58 -17.09 -2.72
N ASP A 278 4.88 -17.27 -3.83
CA ASP A 278 4.19 -18.52 -4.18
C ASP A 278 5.07 -19.43 -5.06
N ASP A 279 4.49 -20.53 -5.55
CA ASP A 279 5.20 -21.48 -6.39
C ASP A 279 5.50 -20.94 -7.80
N GLU A 280 4.65 -20.06 -8.35
CA GLU A 280 4.94 -19.38 -9.62
C GLU A 280 6.14 -18.43 -9.46
N TYR A 281 6.19 -17.65 -8.37
CA TYR A 281 7.33 -16.81 -8.02
C TYR A 281 8.63 -17.61 -7.88
N ARG A 282 8.63 -18.71 -7.11
CA ARG A 282 9.84 -19.52 -6.91
C ARG A 282 10.38 -20.10 -8.21
N LYS A 283 9.50 -20.45 -9.17
CA LYS A 283 9.91 -20.91 -10.50
C LYS A 283 10.48 -19.78 -11.35
N SER A 284 9.88 -18.60 -11.29
CA SER A 284 10.25 -17.42 -12.09
C SER A 284 11.54 -16.75 -11.59
N PHE A 285 11.80 -16.82 -10.28
CA PHE A 285 12.95 -16.23 -9.61
C PHE A 285 13.63 -17.24 -8.66
N PRO A 286 14.22 -18.33 -9.17
CA PRO A 286 14.78 -19.41 -8.34
C PRO A 286 15.97 -18.96 -7.47
N ASN A 287 16.63 -17.87 -7.85
CA ASN A 287 17.77 -17.31 -7.14
C ASN A 287 17.39 -16.18 -6.16
N GLN A 288 16.10 -15.81 -6.08
CA GLN A 288 15.59 -14.78 -5.16
C GLN A 288 14.89 -15.44 -3.97
N SER A 289 15.68 -15.95 -3.02
CA SER A 289 15.15 -16.53 -1.79
C SER A 289 14.81 -15.44 -0.77
N ARG A 290 13.57 -15.48 -0.26
CA ARG A 290 13.10 -14.59 0.82
C ARG A 290 12.66 -15.43 2.01
N GLY A 291 13.22 -15.15 3.19
CA GLY A 291 12.84 -15.81 4.44
C GLY A 291 11.40 -15.52 4.85
N MET A 292 10.89 -14.34 4.46
CA MET A 292 9.51 -13.93 4.66
C MET A 292 8.89 -13.62 3.30
N GLY A 293 7.90 -14.42 2.89
CA GLY A 293 7.39 -14.42 1.51
C GLY A 293 6.58 -13.18 1.12
N ASN A 294 6.20 -12.34 2.08
CA ASN A 294 5.35 -11.17 1.91
C ASN A 294 6.04 -9.85 2.31
N LEU A 295 7.34 -9.87 2.61
CA LEU A 295 8.16 -8.68 2.85
C LEU A 295 9.28 -8.62 1.82
N ASP A 296 9.43 -7.47 1.16
CA ASP A 296 10.57 -7.18 0.32
C ASP A 296 10.80 -5.67 0.18
N LYS A 297 11.88 -5.31 -0.50
CA LYS A 297 12.05 -3.97 -1.04
C LYS A 297 11.00 -3.72 -2.12
N VAL A 298 10.37 -2.56 -2.08
CA VAL A 298 9.31 -2.14 -3.01
C VAL A 298 9.65 -0.80 -3.66
N PRO A 299 9.15 -0.54 -4.88
CA PRO A 299 9.45 0.72 -5.56
C PRO A 299 8.77 1.90 -4.87
N PHE A 300 9.49 3.01 -4.77
CA PHE A 300 8.91 4.33 -4.53
C PHE A 300 9.73 5.37 -5.28
N PHE A 301 9.09 6.07 -6.23
CA PHE A 301 9.70 7.19 -6.92
C PHE A 301 8.71 8.30 -7.26
N ILE A 302 9.25 9.50 -7.41
CA ILE A 302 8.55 10.75 -7.71
C ILE A 302 9.10 11.31 -9.02
N TYR A 303 8.22 11.46 -10.00
CA TYR A 303 8.50 11.99 -11.33
C TYR A 303 7.69 13.26 -11.61
N TYR A 304 8.32 14.24 -12.24
CA TYR A 304 7.67 15.38 -12.89
C TYR A 304 8.64 15.95 -13.92
N LYS A 305 8.15 16.76 -14.85
CA LYS A 305 9.01 17.35 -15.88
C LYS A 305 10.09 18.24 -15.26
N GLY A 306 11.36 17.89 -15.50
CA GLY A 306 12.52 18.59 -14.96
C GLY A 306 12.92 18.18 -13.54
N VAL A 307 12.35 17.10 -12.99
CA VAL A 307 12.91 16.48 -11.77
C VAL A 307 14.38 16.16 -11.99
N VAL A 308 15.21 16.42 -10.98
CA VAL A 308 16.62 16.01 -11.00
C VAL A 308 16.67 14.53 -10.62
N PRO A 309 17.15 13.63 -11.52
CA PRO A 309 17.25 12.22 -11.19
C PRO A 309 18.20 12.00 -10.02
N GLN A 310 17.74 11.28 -9.00
CA GLN A 310 18.53 10.96 -7.83
C GLN A 310 17.95 9.73 -7.13
N ILE A 311 18.82 8.95 -6.49
CA ILE A 311 18.42 7.80 -5.68
C ILE A 311 18.84 8.10 -4.24
N LEU A 312 17.86 8.14 -3.33
CA LEU A 312 18.07 8.30 -1.91
C LEU A 312 17.91 6.94 -1.21
N ASP A 313 18.79 6.63 -0.28
CA ASP A 313 18.68 5.41 0.51
C ASP A 313 17.68 5.62 1.67
N ALA A 314 16.55 4.92 1.61
CA ALA A 314 15.52 4.92 2.67
C ALA A 314 16.01 4.21 3.95
N GLN A 315 17.13 3.48 3.89
CA GLN A 315 17.78 2.80 5.02
C GLN A 315 16.84 1.86 5.78
N GLY A 316 16.03 1.11 5.02
CA GLY A 316 15.10 0.15 5.59
C GLY A 316 13.77 0.75 6.04
N GLN A 317 13.51 2.04 5.80
CA GLN A 317 12.20 2.61 6.08
C GLN A 317 11.13 2.01 5.16
N ASN A 318 9.89 1.95 5.65
CA ASN A 318 8.81 1.21 5.02
C ASN A 318 7.70 2.14 4.50
N SER A 319 6.64 1.54 3.97
CA SER A 319 5.62 2.30 3.28
C SER A 319 4.69 3.18 4.11
N VAL A 320 4.71 3.12 5.45
CA VAL A 320 4.02 4.15 6.25
C VAL A 320 4.67 5.52 6.09
N ASN A 321 5.91 5.61 5.60
CA ASN A 321 6.60 6.87 5.34
C ASN A 321 6.14 7.58 4.05
N LEU A 322 5.27 6.97 3.22
CA LEU A 322 4.84 7.54 1.93
C LEU A 322 4.19 8.92 2.08
N THR A 323 3.06 8.99 2.79
CA THR A 323 2.26 10.22 2.95
C THR A 323 3.06 11.40 3.53
N PRO A 324 3.80 11.26 4.65
CA PRO A 324 4.59 12.37 5.16
C PRO A 324 5.71 12.80 4.19
N THR A 325 6.28 11.87 3.41
CA THR A 325 7.27 12.22 2.37
C THR A 325 6.66 13.04 1.23
N ILE A 326 5.46 12.67 0.77
CA ILE A 326 4.75 13.41 -0.28
C ILE A 326 4.41 14.83 0.20
N LEU A 327 3.92 14.97 1.43
CA LEU A 327 3.52 16.27 1.99
C LEU A 327 4.72 17.20 2.25
N ASP A 328 5.83 16.68 2.80
CA ASP A 328 7.10 17.40 2.95
C ASP A 328 7.63 17.85 1.57
N TYR A 329 7.61 16.97 0.56
CA TYR A 329 8.04 17.33 -0.79
C TYR A 329 7.20 18.43 -1.46
N LEU A 330 5.91 18.50 -1.12
CA LEU A 330 4.97 19.52 -1.59
C LEU A 330 5.02 20.83 -0.79
N ASP A 331 5.80 20.86 0.31
CA ASP A 331 5.82 21.97 1.27
C ASP A 331 4.42 22.22 1.86
N ILE A 332 3.76 21.14 2.30
CA ILE A 332 2.43 21.17 2.94
C ILE A 332 2.57 20.66 4.38
N SER A 333 2.48 21.59 5.33
CA SER A 333 2.46 21.28 6.76
C SER A 333 1.05 21.40 7.35
N ARG A 334 0.56 20.32 7.95
CA ARG A 334 -0.75 20.23 8.62
C ARG A 334 -0.69 19.29 9.82
N GLU A 335 -1.65 19.45 10.72
CA GLU A 335 -1.88 18.50 11.80
C GLU A 335 -2.15 17.09 11.26
N ASN A 336 -1.65 16.08 11.98
CA ASN A 336 -1.73 14.69 11.54
C ASN A 336 -1.59 13.71 12.71
N TYR A 337 -1.71 12.42 12.39
CA TYR A 337 -1.53 11.30 13.31
C TYR A 337 -0.55 10.26 12.73
N PHE A 338 0.38 10.71 11.89
CA PHE A 338 1.22 9.82 11.09
C PHE A 338 2.21 9.06 11.97
N LEU A 339 2.26 7.74 11.81
CA LEU A 339 3.23 6.89 12.49
C LEU A 339 4.61 6.97 11.82
N GLY A 340 4.63 7.19 10.51
CA GLY A 340 5.84 7.43 9.74
C GLY A 340 6.34 8.86 9.85
N ASN A 341 7.45 9.12 9.17
CA ASN A 341 8.00 10.45 8.94
C ASN A 341 8.53 10.57 7.51
N SER A 342 8.85 11.77 7.06
CA SER A 342 9.41 11.98 5.72
C SER A 342 10.72 11.20 5.54
N LEU A 343 10.92 10.61 4.36
CA LEU A 343 12.17 9.93 4.00
C LEU A 343 13.35 10.91 3.81
N PHE A 344 13.10 12.22 3.76
CA PHE A 344 14.14 13.25 3.75
C PHE A 344 14.67 13.56 5.17
N ALA A 345 13.97 13.08 6.21
CA ALA A 345 14.33 13.33 7.59
C ALA A 345 15.62 12.59 8.00
N ASN A 346 16.39 13.20 8.90
CA ASN A 346 17.55 12.56 9.52
C ASN A 346 17.12 11.33 10.36
N LYS A 347 18.08 10.42 10.62
CA LYS A 347 17.86 9.17 11.36
C LYS A 347 17.24 9.39 12.76
N GLU A 348 17.49 10.55 13.39
CA GLU A 348 16.93 10.92 14.71
C GLU A 348 15.40 11.09 14.71
N TYR A 349 14.79 11.36 13.55
CA TYR A 349 13.36 11.54 13.40
C TYR A 349 12.59 10.26 13.04
N ARG A 350 13.31 9.13 12.96
CA ARG A 350 12.70 7.82 12.65
C ARG A 350 11.95 7.29 13.87
N THR A 351 10.75 6.81 13.65
CA THR A 351 9.94 6.11 14.66
C THR A 351 10.17 4.61 14.56
N VAL A 352 9.80 3.85 15.59
CA VAL A 352 9.82 2.37 15.52
C VAL A 352 8.95 1.84 14.37
N PHE A 353 7.85 2.54 14.07
CA PHE A 353 6.93 2.22 12.98
C PHE A 353 7.51 2.44 11.60
N SER A 354 8.52 3.31 11.46
CA SER A 354 9.11 3.66 10.17
C SER A 354 9.82 2.47 9.52
N SER A 355 10.13 1.41 10.27
CA SER A 355 10.76 0.19 9.73
C SER A 355 10.12 -1.09 10.29
N LEU A 356 8.92 -1.00 10.84
CA LEU A 356 8.18 -2.14 11.35
C LEU A 356 7.38 -2.79 10.21
N PHE A 357 7.47 -4.10 10.06
CA PHE A 357 6.58 -4.86 9.19
C PHE A 357 5.57 -5.60 10.08
N VAL A 358 4.30 -5.52 9.72
CA VAL A 358 3.19 -6.19 10.41
C VAL A 358 2.30 -6.87 9.38
N SER A 359 2.16 -8.18 9.50
CA SER A 359 1.18 -8.94 8.72
C SER A 359 0.66 -10.09 9.58
N GLU A 360 -0.63 -10.03 9.92
CA GLU A 360 -1.26 -10.99 10.84
C GLU A 360 -0.49 -11.05 12.17
N LEU A 361 0.06 -12.22 12.54
CA LEU A 361 0.86 -12.43 13.75
C LEU A 361 2.37 -12.35 13.49
N THR A 362 2.78 -11.88 12.31
CA THR A 362 4.20 -11.79 11.95
C THR A 362 4.69 -10.35 12.06
N TYR A 363 5.71 -10.17 12.89
CA TYR A 363 6.39 -8.90 13.06
C TYR A 363 7.85 -9.00 12.65
N ALA A 364 8.31 -8.03 11.87
CA ALA A 364 9.73 -7.89 11.56
C ALA A 364 10.14 -6.44 11.57
N ASN A 365 11.44 -6.21 11.67
CA ASN A 365 12.04 -4.90 11.52
C ASN A 365 12.96 -4.89 10.31
N THR A 366 12.94 -3.81 9.54
CA THR A 366 13.71 -3.63 8.31
C THR A 366 14.83 -2.60 8.43
N SER A 367 15.05 -2.03 9.62
CA SER A 367 16.01 -0.94 9.83
C SER A 367 17.40 -1.26 9.30
N ASP A 368 18.06 -0.22 8.78
CA ASP A 368 19.39 -0.33 8.16
C ASP A 368 19.43 -1.35 7.00
N ALA A 369 18.27 -1.53 6.33
CA ALA A 369 18.05 -2.42 5.19
C ALA A 369 18.27 -3.92 5.49
N VAL A 370 18.08 -4.33 6.75
CA VAL A 370 18.19 -5.72 7.19
C VAL A 370 16.85 -6.20 7.74
N VAL A 371 16.35 -7.31 7.22
CA VAL A 371 15.13 -7.95 7.74
C VAL A 371 15.48 -8.79 8.97
N ARG A 372 14.87 -8.46 10.10
CA ARG A 372 15.03 -9.17 11.38
C ARG A 372 13.68 -9.44 12.03
N TYR A 373 13.44 -10.69 12.43
CA TYR A 373 12.28 -11.02 13.28
C TYR A 373 12.42 -10.38 14.66
N LEU A 374 11.30 -9.94 15.22
CA LEU A 374 11.25 -9.40 16.56
C LEU A 374 11.29 -10.55 17.59
N SER A 375 11.89 -10.30 18.74
CA SER A 375 11.75 -11.22 19.88
C SER A 375 10.36 -11.09 20.47
N LYS A 376 9.86 -12.14 21.15
CA LYS A 376 8.52 -12.14 21.76
C LYS A 376 8.22 -10.90 22.61
N HIS A 377 9.22 -10.43 23.37
CA HIS A 377 9.06 -9.22 24.18
C HIS A 377 8.92 -7.94 23.34
N GLU A 378 9.65 -7.86 22.22
CA GLU A 378 9.50 -6.75 21.27
C GLU A 378 8.14 -6.83 20.56
N GLU A 379 7.67 -8.02 20.20
CA GLU A 379 6.35 -8.26 19.60
C GLU A 379 5.22 -7.78 20.51
N GLU A 380 5.18 -8.22 21.78
CA GLU A 380 4.17 -7.79 22.76
C GLU A 380 4.12 -6.25 22.92
N LYS A 381 5.29 -5.61 22.85
CA LYS A 381 5.40 -4.14 22.90
C LYS A 381 4.84 -3.49 21.63
N MET A 382 5.16 -4.04 20.44
CA MET A 382 4.66 -3.51 19.17
C MET A 382 3.16 -3.72 19.02
N GLU A 383 2.64 -4.87 19.45
CA GLU A 383 1.21 -5.16 19.51
C GLU A 383 0.46 -4.10 20.30
N THR A 384 0.97 -3.75 21.48
CA THR A 384 0.37 -2.69 22.32
C THR A 384 0.30 -1.36 21.57
N TYR A 385 1.37 -0.97 20.87
CA TYR A 385 1.40 0.28 20.12
C TYR A 385 0.48 0.29 18.88
N ILE A 386 0.39 -0.83 18.17
CA ILE A 386 -0.50 -0.97 17.00
C ILE A 386 -1.95 -0.93 17.46
N VAL A 387 -2.28 -1.62 18.56
CA VAL A 387 -3.62 -1.57 19.17
C VAL A 387 -3.97 -0.16 19.63
N ASP A 388 -3.03 0.58 20.22
CA ASP A 388 -3.24 1.97 20.62
C ASP A 388 -3.51 2.87 19.41
N TYR A 389 -2.77 2.70 18.32
CA TYR A 389 -3.01 3.44 17.08
C TYR A 389 -4.37 3.07 16.47
N TYR A 390 -4.68 1.79 16.39
CA TYR A 390 -5.96 1.29 15.90
C TYR A 390 -7.15 1.86 16.70
N SER A 391 -7.02 1.91 18.02
CA SER A 391 -8.02 2.53 18.90
C SER A 391 -8.24 3.99 18.59
N SER A 392 -7.19 4.70 18.19
CA SER A 392 -7.25 6.09 17.74
C SER A 392 -7.87 6.22 16.35
N ALA A 393 -7.61 5.24 15.48
CA ALA A 393 -8.01 5.25 14.07
C ALA A 393 -9.51 5.00 13.85
N ARG A 394 -10.08 4.07 14.63
CA ARG A 394 -11.42 3.54 14.38
C ARG A 394 -12.57 4.40 14.89
N TRP A 395 -12.32 5.35 15.79
CA TRP A 395 -13.37 6.12 16.49
C TRP A 395 -13.02 7.59 16.53
#